data_AF-K2SNU4-F1
#
_entry.id   AF-K2SNU4-F1
#
_cell.length_a   1.000
_cell.length_b   1.000
_cell.length_c   1.000
_cell.angle_alpha   90.00
_cell.angle_beta   90.00
_cell.angle_gamma   90.00
#
_symmetry.space_group_name_H-M   'P 1'
#
loop_
_entity.id
_entity.type
_entity.pdbx_description
1 polymer ?
#
loop_
_entity_poly.entity_id
_entity_poly.type
_entity_poly.pdbx_seq_one_letter_code
_entity_poly.pdbx_strand_id
1 'polypeptide(L)'
;MDATSFIDAHQHAWQTQLSGRHANQLFLDYMPAGNFQSPNYTLSDFYWGQLDGCLKLLDAGTTTVLDHAHLATSPEAASTAIPATLSSGIRSIFALAPVNKITNWHPHLAFSPEDPLTAPPGSSTPSPPSAGA
;
A
#
# COMPACT_ATOMS: atom_id res chain seq x y z
N MET A 1 -6.91 26.12 -24.03
CA MET A 1 -7.66 26.08 -22.75
C MET A 1 -6.71 25.50 -21.76
N ASP A 2 -6.24 26.37 -20.88
CA ASP A 2 -5.01 26.18 -20.12
C ASP A 2 -5.52 25.91 -18.71
N ALA A 3 -6.15 24.74 -18.54
CA ALA A 3 -6.80 24.39 -17.29
C ALA A 3 -5.73 24.17 -16.21
N THR A 4 -5.95 24.76 -15.04
CA THR A 4 -5.14 24.51 -13.86
C THR A 4 -5.22 23.01 -13.51
N SER A 5 -4.07 22.38 -13.32
CA SER A 5 -4.01 20.95 -13.04
C SER A 5 -4.44 20.64 -11.60
N PHE A 6 -5.07 19.48 -11.39
CA PHE A 6 -5.47 19.06 -10.04
C PHE A 6 -4.29 18.42 -9.28
N ILE A 7 -4.31 18.65 -7.96
CA ILE A 7 -3.41 18.06 -6.98
C ILE A 7 -4.26 17.22 -6.03
N ASP A 8 -4.03 15.91 -6.02
CA ASP A 8 -4.64 14.99 -5.06
C ASP A 8 -3.74 14.89 -3.82
N ALA A 9 -4.28 15.30 -2.66
CA ALA A 9 -3.52 15.37 -1.43
C ALA A 9 -3.44 14.03 -0.67
N HIS A 10 -4.20 13.01 -1.08
CA HIS A 10 -4.17 11.70 -0.42
C HIS A 10 -4.82 10.63 -1.31
N GLN A 11 -4.01 9.69 -1.81
CA GLN A 11 -4.46 8.55 -2.58
C GLN A 11 -3.87 7.24 -2.07
N HIS A 12 -4.60 6.14 -2.22
CA HIS A 12 -4.08 4.77 -2.09
C HIS A 12 -3.98 4.11 -3.47
N ALA A 13 -2.92 4.41 -4.23
CA ALA A 13 -2.92 4.13 -5.67
C ALA A 13 -3.10 2.63 -5.99
N TRP A 14 -2.30 1.76 -5.36
CA TRP A 14 -2.39 0.30 -5.53
C TRP A 14 -3.77 -0.28 -5.20
N GLN A 15 -4.50 0.33 -4.26
CA GLN A 15 -5.75 -0.18 -3.72
C GLN A 15 -6.93 0.09 -4.64
N THR A 16 -6.73 0.87 -5.71
CA THR A 16 -7.74 1.12 -6.74
C THR A 16 -8.32 -0.17 -7.34
N GLN A 17 -7.60 -1.29 -7.23
CA GLN A 17 -8.05 -2.65 -7.54
C GLN A 17 -9.31 -3.10 -6.78
N LEU A 18 -9.60 -2.49 -5.63
CA LEU A 18 -10.78 -2.77 -4.79
C LEU A 18 -11.90 -1.71 -4.97
N SER A 19 -11.77 -0.81 -5.94
CA SER A 19 -12.78 0.22 -6.19
C SER A 19 -14.16 -0.38 -6.38
N GLY A 20 -15.16 0.18 -5.70
CA GLY A 20 -16.56 -0.29 -5.73
C GLY A 20 -16.90 -1.40 -4.73
N ARG A 21 -15.91 -2.06 -4.11
CA ARG A 21 -16.15 -3.15 -3.13
C ARG A 21 -16.71 -2.65 -1.79
N HIS A 22 -16.37 -1.43 -1.38
CA HIS A 22 -16.56 -0.94 -0.01
C HIS A 22 -17.68 0.09 0.14
N ALA A 23 -18.59 0.20 -0.84
CA ALA A 23 -19.61 1.25 -0.87
C ALA A 23 -20.64 1.20 0.28
N ASN A 24 -20.79 0.04 0.93
CA ASN A 24 -21.75 -0.19 2.01
C ASN A 24 -21.07 -0.43 3.38
N GLN A 25 -19.78 -0.14 3.50
CA GLN A 25 -19.00 -0.37 4.72
C GLN A 25 -18.72 0.94 5.45
N LEU A 26 -18.75 0.91 6.79
CA LEU A 26 -18.17 2.00 7.58
C LEU A 26 -16.65 1.88 7.59
N PHE A 27 -15.97 2.93 8.06
CA PHE A 27 -14.51 2.96 8.12
C PHE A 27 -13.91 1.73 8.83
N LEU A 28 -14.46 1.35 10.00
CA LEU A 28 -13.97 0.20 10.75
C LEU A 28 -14.26 -1.14 10.09
N ASP A 29 -15.32 -1.25 9.30
CA ASP A 29 -15.62 -2.45 8.50
C ASP A 29 -14.66 -2.56 7.30
N TYR A 30 -14.29 -1.41 6.72
CA TYR A 30 -13.35 -1.30 5.61
C TYR A 30 -11.91 -1.65 6.02
N MET A 31 -11.48 -1.33 7.24
CA MET A 31 -10.10 -1.60 7.68
C MET A 31 -9.67 -3.05 7.44
N PRO A 32 -10.36 -4.09 7.97
CA PRO A 32 -10.02 -5.47 7.67
C PRO A 32 -10.40 -5.87 6.25
N ALA A 33 -11.52 -5.40 5.69
CA ALA A 33 -12.02 -5.88 4.40
C ALA A 33 -11.29 -5.31 3.17
N GLY A 34 -10.59 -4.18 3.32
CA GLY A 34 -9.94 -3.44 2.25
C GLY A 34 -8.55 -2.94 2.64
N ASN A 35 -8.42 -2.11 3.67
CA ASN A 35 -7.15 -1.43 4.00
C ASN A 35 -6.01 -2.40 4.33
N PHE A 36 -6.32 -3.52 4.99
CA PHE A 36 -5.33 -4.50 5.38
C PHE A 36 -5.13 -5.65 4.39
N GLN A 37 -5.65 -5.52 3.17
CA GLN A 37 -5.66 -6.63 2.20
C GLN A 37 -4.37 -6.80 1.43
N SER A 38 -3.37 -5.93 1.62
CA SER A 38 -2.07 -6.03 0.93
C SER A 38 -1.37 -7.40 1.02
N PRO A 39 -1.51 -8.23 2.09
CA PRO A 39 -0.93 -9.58 2.12
C PRO A 39 -1.51 -10.55 1.07
N ASN A 40 -2.66 -10.23 0.46
CA ASN A 40 -3.31 -11.06 -0.56
C ASN A 40 -2.86 -10.72 -1.98
N TYR A 41 -1.92 -9.79 -2.14
CA TYR A 41 -1.43 -9.30 -3.43
C TYR A 41 -0.01 -9.79 -3.69
N THR A 42 0.27 -10.21 -4.92
CA THR A 42 1.63 -10.48 -5.39
C THR A 42 2.33 -9.19 -5.81
N LEU A 43 3.65 -9.24 -6.01
CA LEU A 43 4.39 -8.11 -6.60
C LEU A 43 3.82 -7.69 -7.97
N SER A 44 3.38 -8.65 -8.79
CA SER A 44 2.75 -8.36 -10.07
C SER A 44 1.44 -7.59 -9.89
N ASP A 45 0.61 -7.97 -8.92
CA ASP A 45 -0.64 -7.27 -8.64
C ASP A 45 -0.39 -5.85 -8.12
N PHE A 46 0.67 -5.63 -7.33
CA PHE A 46 1.08 -4.29 -6.93
C PHE A 46 1.53 -3.45 -8.12
N TYR A 47 2.31 -3.99 -9.06
CA TYR A 47 2.72 -3.24 -10.24
C TYR A 47 1.52 -2.76 -11.05
N TRP A 48 0.61 -3.67 -11.40
CA TRP A 48 -0.53 -3.34 -12.24
C TRP A 48 -1.56 -2.48 -11.51
N GLY A 49 -1.84 -2.76 -10.24
CA GLY A 49 -2.73 -1.95 -9.42
C GLY A 49 -2.24 -0.52 -9.22
N GLN A 50 -0.95 -0.36 -8.97
CA GLN A 50 -0.32 0.95 -8.84
C GLN A 50 -0.41 1.73 -10.16
N LEU A 51 -0.05 1.08 -11.28
CA LEU A 51 -0.11 1.71 -12.60
C LEU A 51 -1.54 2.11 -12.97
N ASP A 52 -2.53 1.23 -12.78
CA ASP A 52 -3.95 1.53 -13.01
C ASP A 52 -4.44 2.70 -12.14
N GLY A 53 -4.09 2.71 -10.85
CA GLY A 53 -4.43 3.82 -9.95
C GLY A 53 -3.86 5.16 -10.42
N CYS A 54 -2.59 5.19 -10.84
CA CYS A 54 -1.96 6.40 -11.38
C CYS A 54 -2.58 6.85 -12.71
N LEU A 55 -2.90 5.91 -13.62
CA LEU A 55 -3.53 6.23 -14.89
C LEU A 55 -4.96 6.77 -14.71
N LYS A 56 -5.72 6.23 -13.75
CA LYS A 56 -7.04 6.76 -13.37
C LYS A 56 -7.00 8.19 -12.86
N LEU A 57 -5.98 8.53 -12.08
CA LEU A 57 -5.78 9.92 -11.64
C LEU A 57 -5.53 10.86 -12.83
N LEU A 58 -4.66 10.45 -13.76
CA LEU A 58 -4.37 11.23 -14.97
C LEU A 58 -5.61 11.41 -15.85
N ASP A 59 -6.40 10.35 -16.03
CA ASP A 59 -7.68 10.38 -16.76
C ASP A 59 -8.68 11.36 -16.10
N ALA A 60 -8.71 11.42 -14.78
CA ALA A 60 -9.50 12.39 -14.01
C ALA A 60 -8.92 13.82 -14.00
N GLY A 61 -7.77 14.08 -14.64
CA GLY A 61 -7.12 15.39 -14.71
C GLY A 61 -6.18 15.72 -13.54
N THR A 62 -5.94 14.78 -12.63
CA THR A 62 -4.92 14.92 -11.57
C THR A 62 -3.53 14.74 -12.15
N THR A 63 -2.64 15.69 -11.86
CA THR A 63 -1.24 15.64 -12.36
C THR A 63 -0.20 15.46 -11.28
N THR A 64 -0.58 15.70 -10.01
CA THR A 64 0.27 15.52 -8.84
C THR A 64 -0.55 14.81 -7.76
N VAL A 65 0.04 13.80 -7.12
CA VAL A 65 -0.61 13.04 -6.05
C VAL A 65 0.33 12.84 -4.87
N LEU A 66 -0.20 12.85 -3.65
CA LEU A 66 0.43 12.20 -2.50
C LEU A 66 -0.10 10.77 -2.40
N ASP A 67 0.76 9.81 -2.71
CA ASP A 67 0.44 8.39 -2.63
C ASP A 67 0.77 7.86 -1.24
N HIS A 68 -0.27 7.59 -0.45
CA HIS A 68 -0.18 6.90 0.82
C HIS A 68 0.00 5.40 0.58
N ALA A 69 1.27 5.05 0.34
CA ALA A 69 1.72 3.76 -0.14
C ALA A 69 1.77 2.71 0.98
N HIS A 70 0.59 2.24 1.37
CA HIS A 70 0.38 1.19 2.37
C HIS A 70 0.41 -0.25 1.83
N LEU A 71 0.99 -0.41 0.64
CA LEU A 71 1.33 -1.69 0.02
C LEU A 71 2.59 -2.33 0.58
N ALA A 72 3.30 -1.64 1.47
CA ALA A 72 4.60 -2.04 2.02
C ALA A 72 4.48 -3.23 2.99
N THR A 73 4.13 -4.40 2.46
CA THR A 73 4.20 -5.70 3.14
C THR A 73 5.60 -6.32 3.04
N SER A 74 6.40 -5.83 2.08
CA SER A 74 7.82 -6.18 1.92
C SER A 74 8.60 -5.02 1.27
N PRO A 75 9.94 -4.98 1.41
CA PRO A 75 10.78 -4.00 0.72
C PRO A 75 10.64 -4.02 -0.81
N GLU A 76 10.38 -5.20 -1.39
CA GLU A 76 10.20 -5.41 -2.82
C GLU A 76 8.89 -4.79 -3.32
N ALA A 77 7.87 -4.69 -2.48
CA ALA A 77 6.58 -4.09 -2.86
C ALA A 77 6.75 -2.59 -3.21
N ALA A 78 7.47 -1.83 -2.38
CA ALA A 78 7.81 -0.43 -2.69
C ALA A 78 8.69 -0.33 -3.95
N SER A 79 9.67 -1.23 -4.07
CA SER A 79 10.56 -1.31 -5.25
C SER A 79 9.81 -1.68 -6.54
N THR A 80 8.62 -2.25 -6.44
CA THR A 80 7.74 -2.59 -7.56
C THR A 80 6.76 -1.47 -7.89
N ALA A 81 6.21 -0.80 -6.87
CA ALA A 81 5.26 0.30 -7.04
C ALA A 81 5.90 1.58 -7.62
N ILE A 82 7.18 1.85 -7.29
CA ILE A 82 7.89 3.02 -7.83
C ILE A 82 8.02 2.96 -9.37
N PRO A 83 8.52 1.87 -9.99
CA PRO A 83 8.52 1.72 -11.44
C PRO A 83 7.13 1.85 -12.08
N ALA A 84 6.09 1.28 -11.48
CA ALA A 84 4.71 1.43 -11.97
C ALA A 84 4.26 2.90 -11.99
N THR A 85 4.58 3.64 -10.92
CA THR A 85 4.30 5.08 -10.81
C THR A 85 5.03 5.86 -11.89
N LEU A 86 6.33 5.57 -12.11
CA LEU A 86 7.13 6.20 -13.16
C LEU A 86 6.57 5.92 -14.57
N SER A 87 6.15 4.68 -14.83
CA SER A 87 5.54 4.28 -16.11
C SER A 87 4.26 5.03 -16.43
N SER A 88 3.52 5.51 -15.43
CA SER A 88 2.31 6.31 -15.64
C SER A 88 2.60 7.76 -16.08
N GLY A 89 3.77 8.30 -15.73
CA GLY A 89 4.12 9.71 -15.95
C GLY A 89 3.51 10.72 -14.96
N ILE A 90 2.78 10.27 -13.93
CA ILE A 90 2.25 11.16 -12.88
C ILE A 90 3.36 11.71 -11.98
N ARG A 91 3.23 12.95 -11.47
CA ARG A 91 4.04 13.39 -10.33
C ARG A 91 3.48 12.77 -9.05
N SER A 92 4.30 12.03 -8.32
CA SER A 92 3.91 11.43 -7.06
C SER A 92 4.86 11.82 -5.94
N ILE A 93 4.29 12.21 -4.80
CA ILE A 93 4.95 12.16 -3.49
C ILE A 93 4.66 10.76 -2.94
N PHE A 94 5.63 9.87 -3.05
CA PHE A 94 5.51 8.50 -2.56
C PHE A 94 5.69 8.45 -1.04
N ALA A 95 4.59 8.56 -0.31
CA ALA A 95 4.57 8.53 1.15
C ALA A 95 4.49 7.06 1.61
N LEU A 96 5.65 6.44 1.79
CA LEU A 96 5.74 5.08 2.32
C LEU A 96 5.03 4.99 3.68
N ALA A 97 4.01 4.14 3.76
CA ALA A 97 3.17 4.00 4.94
C ALA A 97 3.08 2.52 5.36
N PRO A 98 4.09 1.99 6.07
CA PRO A 98 4.08 0.61 6.54
C PRO A 98 2.82 0.28 7.35
N VAL A 99 2.22 -0.87 7.06
CA VAL A 99 1.07 -1.40 7.80
C VAL A 99 1.46 -2.70 8.49
N ASN A 100 0.93 -2.90 9.70
CA ASN A 100 1.22 -4.10 10.46
C ASN A 100 0.75 -5.34 9.69
N LYS A 101 1.64 -6.31 9.53
CA LYS A 101 1.32 -7.62 8.98
C LYS A 101 0.29 -8.33 9.85
N ILE A 102 -0.79 -8.80 9.24
CA ILE A 102 -1.80 -9.60 9.92
C ILE A 102 -1.34 -11.06 9.99
N THR A 103 -1.42 -11.65 11.19
CA THR A 103 -1.07 -13.04 11.46
C THR A 103 -2.30 -13.93 11.66
N ASN A 104 -3.42 -13.35 12.07
CA ASN A 104 -4.68 -14.06 12.21
C ASN A 104 -5.87 -13.18 11.83
N TRP A 105 -6.82 -13.75 11.08
CA TRP A 105 -8.04 -13.07 10.63
C TRP A 105 -9.28 -13.47 11.43
N HIS A 106 -9.26 -14.61 12.14
CA HIS A 106 -10.43 -15.16 12.84
C HIS A 106 -10.03 -15.92 14.13
N PRO A 107 -10.76 -15.81 15.25
CA PRO A 107 -11.93 -14.97 15.53
C PRO A 107 -11.58 -13.50 15.83
N HIS A 108 -10.29 -13.19 15.97
CA HIS A 108 -9.80 -11.83 16.23
C HIS A 108 -8.66 -11.49 15.28
N LEU A 109 -8.65 -10.23 14.84
CA LEU A 109 -7.54 -9.66 14.09
C LEU A 109 -6.31 -9.61 14.98
N ALA A 110 -5.22 -10.25 14.56
CA ALA A 110 -3.93 -10.19 15.25
C ALA A 110 -2.85 -9.65 14.31
N PHE A 111 -2.00 -8.78 14.85
CA PHE A 111 -0.86 -8.21 14.15
C PHE A 111 0.44 -8.94 14.53
N SER A 112 1.39 -8.96 13.60
CA SER A 112 2.73 -9.47 13.85
C SER A 112 3.45 -8.56 14.85
N PRO A 113 3.93 -9.10 15.99
CA PRO A 113 4.70 -8.30 16.96
C PRO A 113 6.11 -7.97 16.47
N GLU A 114 6.60 -8.67 15.45
CA GLU A 114 7.97 -8.56 14.92
C GLU A 114 8.01 -8.09 13.46
N ASP A 115 7.01 -7.32 13.01
CA ASP A 115 7.03 -6.80 11.64
C ASP A 115 8.19 -5.79 11.47
N PRO A 116 9.21 -6.09 10.65
CA PRO A 116 10.39 -5.24 10.52
C PRO A 116 10.10 -3.86 9.91
N LEU A 117 8.93 -3.68 9.27
CA LEU A 117 8.54 -2.42 8.66
C LEU A 117 7.77 -1.49 9.61
N THR A 118 7.18 -2.02 10.69
CA THR A 118 6.40 -1.25 11.66
C THR A 118 6.91 -1.35 13.09
N ALA A 119 7.94 -2.15 13.33
CA ALA A 119 8.56 -2.27 14.64
C ALA A 119 9.16 -0.93 15.12
N PRO A 120 9.07 -0.60 16.42
CA PRO A 120 9.63 0.64 16.95
C PRO A 120 11.17 0.67 16.77
N PRO A 121 11.77 1.83 16.52
CA PRO A 121 13.22 1.94 16.34
C PRO A 121 13.97 1.39 17.57
N GLY A 122 14.83 0.38 17.35
CA GLY A 122 15.65 -0.23 18.40
C GLY A 122 15.16 -1.59 18.94
N SER A 123 14.04 -2.13 18.45
CA SER A 123 13.65 -3.52 18.73
C SER A 123 14.42 -4.49 17.83
N SER A 124 15.69 -4.74 18.14
CA SER A 124 16.38 -5.91 17.60
C SER A 124 15.90 -7.15 18.35
N THR A 125 15.16 -8.05 17.70
CA THR A 125 15.07 -9.41 18.21
C THR A 125 16.40 -10.12 17.97
N PRO A 126 16.95 -10.82 18.97
CA PRO A 126 18.19 -11.57 18.79
C PRO A 126 17.96 -12.67 17.76
N SER A 127 18.89 -12.83 16.82
CA SER A 127 18.87 -13.94 15.87
C SER A 127 18.69 -15.27 16.62
N PRO A 128 17.84 -16.19 16.15
CA PRO A 128 17.75 -17.51 16.76
C PRO A 128 19.14 -18.16 16.74
N PRO A 129 19.54 -18.88 17.80
CA PRO A 129 20.84 -19.53 17.82
C PRO A 129 20.94 -20.46 16.60
N SER A 130 22.04 -20.35 15.86
CA SER A 130 22.34 -21.27 14.77
C SER A 130 22.24 -22.69 15.32
N ALA A 131 21.38 -23.52 14.73
CA ALA A 131 21.35 -24.94 15.03
C ALA A 131 22.74 -25.51 14.67
N GLY A 132 23.59 -25.64 15.68
CA GLY A 132 24.89 -26.28 15.56
C GLY A 132 24.67 -27.74 15.16
N ALA A 133 25.33 -28.15 14.08
CA ALA A 133 25.55 -29.54 13.73
C ALA A 133 26.61 -30.16 14.64
#